data_AF-A0A9P0QA41-F1
#
_entry.id   AF-A0A9P0QA41-F1
#
_cell.length_a   1.000
_cell.length_b   1.000
_cell.length_c   1.000
_cell.angle_alpha   90.00
_cell.angle_beta   90.00
_cell.angle_gamma   90.00
#
_symmetry.space_group_name_H-M   'P 1'
#
loop_
_entity.id
_entity.type
_entity.pdbx_description
1 polymer ?
#
loop_
_entity_poly.entity_id
_entity_poly.type
_entity_poly.pdbx_seq_one_letter_code
_entity_poly.pdbx_strand_id
1 'polypeptide(L)'
;MEYKRLGCHARAAMPATGTIQDIKVLKPHNHPPDYAAEEKIVFVRELKTVALKNPNVPIRTIYTTLSEVYPNAARELPFERIRYKMTRWKRSQD
;
A
#
# COMPACT_ATOMS: atom_id res chain seq x y z
N MET A 1 1.29 -15.00 21.77
CA MET A 1 -0.18 -14.88 21.61
C MET A 1 -0.45 -14.75 20.11
N GLU A 2 -1.08 -15.75 19.50
CA GLU A 2 -1.16 -15.93 18.04
C GLU A 2 -2.37 -15.17 17.47
N TYR A 3 -2.23 -13.85 17.25
CA TYR A 3 -3.29 -12.96 16.72
C TYR A 3 -3.79 -13.31 15.30
N LYS A 4 -3.16 -14.27 14.61
CA LYS A 4 -3.41 -14.57 13.19
C LYS A 4 -4.74 -15.30 12.91
N ARG A 5 -5.46 -15.78 13.93
CA ARG A 5 -6.66 -16.62 13.76
C ARG A 5 -8.00 -15.91 14.02
N LEU A 6 -7.99 -14.67 14.52
CA LEU A 6 -9.20 -13.89 14.78
C LEU A 6 -9.26 -12.74 13.76
N GLY A 7 -10.26 -12.73 12.89
CA GLY A 7 -10.45 -11.67 11.91
C GLY A 7 -10.39 -10.27 12.56
N CYS A 8 -9.58 -9.37 12.00
CA CYS A 8 -9.43 -8.02 12.53
C CYS A 8 -10.50 -7.09 11.94
N HIS A 9 -11.68 -7.08 12.57
CA HIS A 9 -12.79 -6.23 12.16
C HIS A 9 -12.85 -4.96 13.02
N ALA A 10 -12.65 -3.80 12.39
CA ALA A 10 -13.00 -2.50 12.94
C ALA A 10 -14.30 -1.98 12.34
N ARG A 11 -14.98 -1.10 13.08
CA ARG A 11 -16.16 -0.37 12.59
C ARG A 11 -15.97 1.11 12.86
N ALA A 12 -16.26 1.92 11.85
CA ALA A 12 -16.35 3.36 11.98
C ALA A 12 -17.65 3.84 11.32
N ALA A 13 -18.15 4.99 11.74
CA ALA A 13 -19.28 5.66 11.13
C ALA A 13 -18.88 7.07 10.71
N MET A 14 -19.34 7.48 9.54
CA MET A 14 -19.25 8.85 9.04
C MET A 14 -20.68 9.36 8.84
N PRO A 15 -21.05 10.54 9.36
CA PRO A 15 -22.34 11.16 9.07
C PRO A 15 -22.52 11.39 7.56
N ALA A 16 -23.74 11.27 7.04
CA ALA A 16 -24.01 11.38 5.59
C ALA A 16 -23.60 12.74 4.99
N THR A 17 -23.64 13.81 5.78
CA THR A 17 -23.20 15.16 5.41
C THR A 17 -21.87 15.55 6.08
N GLY A 18 -21.17 14.58 6.67
CA GLY A 18 -19.94 14.81 7.42
C GLY A 18 -18.70 14.82 6.53
N THR A 19 -17.61 15.27 7.12
CA THR A 19 -16.25 15.28 6.57
C THR A 19 -15.45 14.08 7.10
N ILE A 20 -14.23 13.89 6.60
CA ILE A 20 -13.30 12.86 7.10
C ILE A 20 -13.01 13.06 8.60
N GLN A 21 -13.00 14.31 9.06
CA GLN A 21 -12.81 14.66 10.47
C GLN A 21 -13.98 14.20 11.35
N ASP A 22 -15.16 13.97 10.77
CA ASP A 22 -16.36 13.52 11.48
C ASP A 22 -16.45 11.98 11.60
N ILE A 23 -15.45 11.25 11.07
CA ILE A 23 -15.38 9.80 11.24
C ILE A 23 -15.19 9.45 12.72
N LYS A 24 -16.12 8.69 13.27
CA LYS A 24 -16.02 8.13 14.62
C LYS A 24 -15.77 6.63 14.56
N VAL A 25 -14.71 6.18 15.22
CA VAL A 25 -14.44 4.75 15.39
C VAL A 25 -15.39 4.20 16.44
N LEU A 26 -16.25 3.26 16.04
CA LEU A 26 -17.24 2.60 16.91
C LEU A 26 -16.68 1.33 17.55
N LYS A 27 -15.79 0.62 16.83
CA LYS A 27 -15.09 -0.56 17.33
C LYS A 27 -13.64 -0.51 16.83
N PRO A 28 -12.65 -0.45 17.73
CA PRO A 28 -11.24 -0.45 17.34
C PRO A 28 -10.81 -1.83 16.83
N HIS A 29 -9.67 -1.85 16.14
CA HIS A 29 -8.98 -3.08 15.78
C HIS A 29 -8.54 -3.85 17.04
N ASN A 30 -8.37 -5.17 16.91
CA ASN A 30 -7.91 -6.04 18.00
C ASN A 30 -6.38 -6.15 18.09
N HIS A 31 -5.65 -5.36 17.30
CA HIS A 31 -4.20 -5.32 17.27
C HIS A 31 -3.69 -3.87 17.17
N PRO A 32 -2.46 -3.60 17.64
CA PRO A 32 -1.81 -2.30 17.41
C PRO A 32 -1.54 -2.08 15.90
N PRO A 33 -1.35 -0.83 15.45
CA PRO A 33 -1.05 -0.54 14.05
C PRO A 33 0.10 -1.39 13.49
N ASP A 34 -0.12 -1.97 12.31
CA ASP A 34 0.90 -2.72 11.59
C ASP A 34 1.61 -1.77 10.61
N TYR A 35 2.64 -1.09 11.13
CA TYR A 35 3.41 -0.11 10.36
C TYR A 35 4.13 -0.74 9.15
N ALA A 36 4.48 -2.03 9.22
CA ALA A 36 5.10 -2.71 8.08
C ALA A 36 4.08 -2.95 6.95
N ALA A 37 2.85 -3.35 7.30
CA ALA A 37 1.77 -3.45 6.34
C ALA A 37 1.40 -2.08 5.74
N GLU A 38 1.40 -1.02 6.54
CA GLU A 38 1.17 0.35 6.08
C GLU A 38 2.25 0.82 5.11
N GLU A 39 3.53 0.67 5.48
CA GLU A 39 4.68 1.03 4.64
C GLU A 39 4.61 0.32 3.29
N LYS A 40 4.21 -0.96 3.28
CA LYS A 40 4.01 -1.73 2.06
C LYS A 40 2.86 -1.21 1.19
N ILE A 41 1.76 -0.77 1.79
CA ILE A 41 0.64 -0.15 1.05
C ILE A 41 1.11 1.15 0.39
N VAL A 42 1.84 1.99 1.13
CA VAL A 42 2.41 3.24 0.61
C VAL A 42 3.39 2.93 -0.53
N PHE A 43 4.32 2.00 -0.33
CA PHE A 43 5.29 1.58 -1.34
C PHE A 43 4.63 1.13 -2.64
N VAL A 44 3.59 0.30 -2.57
CA VAL A 44 2.85 -0.16 -3.76
C VAL A 44 2.12 0.99 -4.46
N ARG A 45 1.55 1.93 -3.70
CA ARG A 45 0.88 3.12 -4.25
C ARG A 45 1.87 4.03 -4.98
N GLU A 46 3.05 4.24 -4.41
CA GLU A 46 4.12 5.03 -5.03
C GLU A 46 4.66 4.35 -6.29
N LEU A 47 4.96 3.04 -6.24
CA LEU A 47 5.39 2.28 -7.42
C LEU A 47 4.39 2.42 -8.58
N LYS A 48 3.08 2.33 -8.30
CA LYS A 48 2.04 2.52 -9.32
C LYS A 48 2.04 3.95 -9.86
N THR A 49 2.09 4.94 -8.97
CA THR A 49 2.03 6.36 -9.35
C THR A 49 3.22 6.75 -10.21
N VAL A 50 4.43 6.36 -9.82
CA VAL A 50 5.65 6.64 -10.57
C VAL A 50 5.68 5.89 -11.89
N ALA A 51 5.26 4.62 -11.92
CA ALA A 51 5.19 3.83 -13.16
C ALA A 51 4.21 4.41 -14.18
N LEU A 52 3.07 4.95 -13.74
CA LEU A 52 2.10 5.63 -14.61
C LEU A 52 2.62 6.96 -15.13
N LYS A 53 3.25 7.78 -14.28
CA LYS A 53 3.77 9.10 -14.67
C LYS A 53 5.02 9.03 -15.55
N ASN A 54 5.75 7.91 -15.53
CA ASN A 54 7.05 7.77 -16.20
C ASN A 54 7.07 6.55 -17.15
N PRO A 55 6.33 6.60 -18.28
CA PRO A 55 6.24 5.48 -19.23
C PRO A 55 7.57 5.18 -19.94
N ASN A 56 8.55 6.08 -19.92
CA ASN A 56 9.86 5.82 -20.54
C ASN A 56 10.87 5.18 -19.58
N VAL A 57 10.60 5.19 -18.27
CA VAL A 57 11.55 4.68 -17.28
C VAL A 57 11.38 3.16 -17.10
N PRO A 58 12.46 2.35 -17.09
CA PRO A 58 12.36 0.93 -16.82
C PRO A 58 11.77 0.65 -15.42
N ILE A 59 10.85 -0.31 -15.32
CA ILE A 59 10.20 -0.66 -14.04
C ILE A 59 11.19 -1.11 -12.96
N ARG A 60 12.32 -1.71 -13.36
CA ARG A 60 13.38 -2.12 -12.44
C ARG A 60 14.08 -0.92 -11.80
N THR A 61 14.29 0.16 -12.57
CA THR A 61 14.83 1.41 -12.06
C THR A 61 13.88 2.04 -11.05
N ILE A 62 12.59 2.16 -11.40
CA ILE A 62 11.55 2.70 -10.50
C ILE A 62 11.52 1.92 -9.18
N TYR A 63 11.55 0.59 -9.25
CA TYR A 63 11.56 -0.26 -8.06
C TYR A 63 12.81 -0.04 -7.21
N THR A 64 13.99 -0.01 -7.84
CA THR A 64 15.27 0.13 -7.12
C THR A 64 15.32 1.44 -6.36
N THR A 65 14.98 2.56 -7.01
CA THR A 65 14.94 3.89 -6.37
C THR A 65 13.96 3.94 -5.19
N LEU A 66 12.74 3.42 -5.35
CA LEU A 66 11.77 3.42 -4.25
C LEU A 66 12.14 2.42 -3.14
N SER A 67 12.92 1.38 -3.44
CA SER A 67 13.39 0.42 -2.42
C SER A 67 14.41 1.03 -1.46
N GLU A 68 15.15 2.06 -1.89
CA GLU A 68 16.04 2.82 -1.01
C GLU A 68 15.25 3.65 0.02
N VAL A 69 14.07 4.15 -0.38
CA VAL A 69 13.17 4.93 0.49
C VAL A 69 12.36 4.03 1.42
N TYR A 70 11.94 2.85 0.94
CA TYR A 70 11.06 1.91 1.66
C TYR A 70 11.71 0.52 1.82
N PRO A 71 12.80 0.38 2.59
CA PRO A 71 13.59 -0.84 2.63
C PRO A 71 12.85 -2.03 3.25
N ASN A 72 11.95 -1.82 4.21
CA ASN A 72 11.19 -2.93 4.80
C ASN A 72 10.12 -3.44 3.83
N ALA A 73 9.43 -2.53 3.15
CA ALA A 73 8.46 -2.89 2.13
C ALA A 73 9.11 -3.64 0.96
N ALA A 74 10.31 -3.23 0.52
CA ALA A 74 11.08 -3.92 -0.50
C ALA A 74 11.50 -5.34 -0.08
N ARG A 75 11.86 -5.52 1.20
CA ARG A 75 12.16 -6.85 1.79
C ARG A 75 10.95 -7.78 1.76
N GLU A 76 9.76 -7.27 2.07
CA GLU A 76 8.52 -8.05 2.05
C GLU A 76 7.97 -8.30 0.63
N LEU A 77 8.20 -7.37 -0.28
CA LEU A 77 7.71 -7.42 -1.64
C LEU A 77 8.85 -7.26 -2.66
N PRO A 78 9.64 -8.34 -2.87
CA PRO A 78 10.72 -8.36 -3.85
C PRO A 78 10.24 -8.03 -5.27
N PHE A 79 11.13 -7.45 -6.07
CA PHE A 79 10.86 -7.04 -7.45
C PHE A 79 10.17 -8.15 -8.27
N GLU A 80 10.64 -9.39 -8.16
CA GLU A 80 10.11 -10.53 -8.92
C GLU A 80 8.62 -10.80 -8.64
N ARG A 81 8.12 -10.45 -7.44
CA ARG A 81 6.70 -10.61 -7.09
C ARG A 81 5.82 -9.50 -7.66
N ILE A 82 6.37 -8.31 -7.92
CA ILE A 82 5.58 -7.13 -8.33
C ILE A 82 5.82 -6.70 -9.78
N ARG A 83 6.88 -7.20 -10.45
CA ARG A 83 7.25 -6.77 -11.82
C ARG A 83 6.10 -6.85 -12.82
N TYR A 84 5.31 -7.92 -12.80
CA TYR A 84 4.18 -8.09 -13.71
C TYR A 84 3.06 -7.07 -13.45
N LYS A 85 2.81 -6.72 -12.18
CA LYS A 85 1.86 -5.66 -11.82
C LYS A 85 2.35 -4.30 -12.31
N MET A 86 3.62 -3.99 -12.12
CA MET A 86 4.23 -2.74 -12.59
C MET A 86 4.15 -2.62 -14.12
N THR A 87 4.51 -3.68 -14.85
CA THR A 87 4.38 -3.70 -16.31
C THR A 87 2.93 -3.47 -16.74
N ARG A 88 1.96 -4.09 -16.06
CA ARG A 88 0.54 -3.90 -16.37
C ARG A 88 0.08 -2.46 -16.13
N TRP A 89 0.45 -1.85 -15.00
CA TRP A 89 0.11 -0.45 -14.74
C TRP A 89 0.67 0.48 -15.79
N LYS A 90 1.91 0.23 -16.21
CA LYS A 90 2.58 1.02 -17.24
C LYS A 90 1.86 0.96 -18.59
N ARG A 91 1.26 -0.18 -18.93
CA ARG A 91 0.48 -0.39 -20.16
C ARG A 91 -0.97 0.11 -20.08
N SER A 92 -1.50 0.40 -18.90
CA SER A 92 -2.87 0.91 -18.76
C SER A 92 -3.00 2.42 -19.03
N GLN A 93 -2.04 3.00 -19.74
CA GLN A 93 -2.11 4.37 -20.27
C GLN A 93 -2.33 4.39 -21.80
N ASP A 94 -2.26 3.21 -22.45
CA ASP A 94 -2.73 2.99 -23.82
C ASP A 94 -4.22 2.62 -23.81
#